data_AF-A0A2E6C0K9-F1
#
_entry.id   AF-A0A2E6C0K9-F1
#
_cell.length_a   1.000
_cell.length_b   1.000
_cell.length_c   1.000
_cell.angle_alpha   90.00
_cell.angle_beta   90.00
_cell.angle_gamma   90.00
#
_symmetry.space_group_name_H-M   'P 1'
#
loop_
_entity.id
_entity.type
_entity.pdbx_description
1 polymer ?
#
loop_
_entity_poly.entity_id
_entity_poly.type
_entity_poly.pdbx_seq_one_letter_code
_entity_poly.pdbx_strand_id
1 'polypeptide(L)'
;MSIINWIMEKLTGGGGVPAGATPEEQMIYRNIQAIGLHHFPDDEGAKWNIDSINYENGMYVVDTSPVPHVGYEKIRFYMRNTSVDGVASADCWENGEWSGLFSS
;
A
#
# COMPACT_ATOMS: atom_id res chain seq x y z
N MET A 1 -1.70 -2.69 -30.71
CA MET A 1 -1.88 -3.23 -29.35
C MET A 1 -2.71 -4.50 -29.46
N SER A 2 -2.31 -5.58 -28.80
CA SER A 2 -2.95 -6.90 -28.93
C SER A 2 -4.13 -7.04 -27.96
N ILE A 3 -5.23 -7.66 -28.41
CA ILE A 3 -6.38 -8.04 -27.56
C ILE A 3 -5.94 -8.95 -26.40
N ILE A 4 -4.88 -9.73 -26.60
CA ILE A 4 -4.31 -10.58 -25.55
C ILE A 4 -3.74 -9.73 -24.40
N ASN A 5 -3.14 -8.57 -24.68
CA ASN A 5 -2.61 -7.68 -23.64
C ASN A 5 -3.73 -7.05 -22.81
N TRP A 6 -4.85 -6.68 -23.45
CA TRP A 6 -6.01 -6.14 -22.76
C TRP A 6 -6.71 -7.17 -21.87
N ILE A 7 -6.79 -8.43 -22.33
CA ILE A 7 -7.36 -9.53 -21.53
C ILE A 7 -6.48 -9.86 -20.33
N MET A 8 -5.15 -9.87 -20.49
CA MET A 8 -4.23 -10.11 -19.35
C MET A 8 -4.37 -9.03 -18.27
N GLU A 9 -4.50 -7.76 -18.66
CA GLU A 9 -4.67 -6.63 -17.73
C GLU A 9 -5.99 -6.71 -16.94
N LYS A 10 -7.04 -7.30 -17.53
CA LYS A 10 -8.37 -7.44 -16.89
C LYS A 10 -8.54 -8.73 -16.09
N LEU A 11 -7.75 -9.77 -16.36
CA LEU A 11 -7.79 -11.03 -15.59
C LEU A 11 -6.92 -11.01 -14.33
N THR A 12 -6.01 -10.03 -14.18
CA THR A 12 -5.22 -9.80 -12.96
C THR A 12 -5.90 -8.85 -11.97
N GLY A 13 -7.24 -8.83 -11.95
CA GLY A 13 -8.01 -8.21 -10.88
C GLY A 13 -7.92 -9.04 -9.61
N GLY A 14 -6.87 -8.83 -8.81
CA GLY A 14 -6.74 -9.39 -7.47
C GLY A 14 -5.33 -9.31 -6.92
N GLY A 15 -4.95 -8.14 -6.39
CA GLY A 15 -3.84 -7.95 -5.43
C GLY A 15 -2.58 -8.80 -5.66
N GLY A 16 -2.17 -8.94 -6.92
CA GLY A 16 -1.08 -9.81 -7.32
C GLY A 16 0.19 -9.00 -7.48
N VAL A 17 1.25 -9.42 -6.79
CA VAL A 17 2.61 -8.90 -6.97
C VAL A 17 2.91 -8.74 -8.48
N PRO A 18 3.36 -7.56 -8.94
CA PRO A 18 3.68 -7.35 -10.34
C PRO A 18 4.85 -8.24 -10.79
N ALA A 19 4.76 -8.79 -12.01
CA ALA A 19 5.81 -9.61 -12.61
C ALA A 19 7.05 -8.73 -12.90
N GLY A 20 8.00 -8.71 -11.97
CA GLY A 20 9.15 -7.81 -11.97
C GLY A 20 9.44 -7.15 -10.62
N ALA A 21 8.55 -7.36 -9.63
CA ALA A 21 8.74 -6.84 -8.28
C ALA A 21 10.02 -7.38 -7.63
N THR A 22 10.75 -6.50 -6.94
CA THR A 22 11.89 -6.90 -6.11
C THR A 22 11.42 -7.83 -4.98
N PRO A 23 12.32 -8.63 -4.37
CA PRO A 23 11.98 -9.43 -3.19
C PRO A 23 11.34 -8.60 -2.07
N GLU A 24 11.76 -7.36 -1.89
CA GLU A 24 11.24 -6.47 -0.86
C GLU A 24 9.83 -5.96 -1.20
N GLU A 25 9.59 -5.57 -2.46
CA GLU A 25 8.24 -5.23 -2.93
C GLU A 25 7.30 -6.42 -2.76
N GLN A 26 7.74 -7.64 -3.08
CA GLN A 26 6.98 -8.86 -2.85
C GLN A 26 6.60 -9.04 -1.37
N MET A 27 7.50 -8.71 -0.45
CA MET A 27 7.20 -8.74 0.98
C MET A 27 6.21 -7.64 1.37
N ILE A 28 6.33 -6.44 0.81
CA ILE A 28 5.37 -5.35 1.04
C ILE A 28 3.96 -5.78 0.61
N TYR A 29 3.80 -6.32 -0.61
CA TYR A 29 2.51 -6.84 -1.07
C TYR A 29 1.93 -7.92 -0.15
N ARG A 30 2.78 -8.79 0.40
CA ARG A 30 2.34 -9.83 1.35
C ARG A 30 1.91 -9.27 2.70
N ASN A 31 2.58 -8.21 3.17
CA ASN A 31 2.42 -7.70 4.52
C ASN A 31 1.44 -6.52 4.62
N ILE A 32 1.06 -5.87 3.50
CA ILE A 32 0.29 -4.62 3.55
C ILE A 32 -1.06 -4.75 4.26
N GLN A 33 -1.72 -5.92 4.17
CA GLN A 33 -2.97 -6.16 4.90
C GLN A 33 -2.73 -6.16 6.41
N ALA A 34 -1.66 -6.81 6.87
CA ALA A 34 -1.31 -6.87 8.28
C ALA A 34 -0.84 -5.50 8.81
N ILE A 35 -0.08 -4.75 7.99
CA ILE A 35 0.34 -3.37 8.29
C ILE A 35 -0.88 -2.48 8.48
N GLY A 36 -1.80 -2.50 7.51
CA GLY A 36 -3.03 -1.73 7.55
C GLY A 36 -3.87 -2.03 8.79
N LEU A 37 -4.12 -3.32 9.06
CA LEU A 37 -4.87 -3.75 10.24
C LEU A 37 -4.19 -3.38 11.56
N HIS A 38 -2.85 -3.41 11.62
CA HIS A 38 -2.12 -3.08 12.83
C HIS A 38 -2.27 -1.60 13.21
N HIS A 39 -2.25 -0.70 12.22
CA HIS A 39 -2.38 0.74 12.44
C HIS A 39 -3.82 1.24 12.46
N PHE A 40 -4.75 0.51 11.84
CA PHE A 40 -6.18 0.81 11.80
C PHE A 40 -7.00 -0.42 12.25
N PRO A 41 -6.91 -0.80 13.54
CA PRO A 41 -7.53 -2.03 14.05
C PRO A 41 -9.06 -1.98 14.07
N ASP A 42 -9.66 -0.79 14.10
CA ASP A 42 -11.11 -0.62 14.09
C ASP A 42 -11.75 -0.98 12.74
N ASP A 43 -10.95 -1.09 11.68
CA ASP A 43 -11.38 -1.33 10.31
C ASP A 43 -10.97 -2.73 9.81
N GLU A 44 -11.27 -3.77 10.59
CA GLU A 44 -10.87 -5.17 10.30
C GLU A 44 -11.33 -5.71 8.93
N GLY A 45 -12.39 -5.11 8.35
CA GLY A 45 -12.91 -5.47 7.03
C GLY A 45 -12.23 -4.77 5.85
N ALA A 46 -11.34 -3.82 6.10
CA ALA A 46 -10.68 -3.04 5.05
C ALA A 46 -9.63 -3.86 4.30
N LYS A 47 -9.73 -3.84 2.96
CA LYS A 47 -8.70 -4.36 2.06
C LYS A 47 -7.77 -3.25 1.66
N TRP A 48 -6.48 -3.43 1.92
CA TRP A 48 -5.44 -2.46 1.64
C TRP A 48 -4.86 -2.67 0.25
N ASN A 49 -5.31 -1.87 -0.73
CA ASN A 49 -4.78 -1.95 -2.09
C ASN A 49 -3.52 -1.09 -2.18
N ILE A 50 -2.45 -1.61 -2.78
CA ILE A 50 -1.24 -0.83 -3.06
C ILE A 50 -1.43 -0.14 -4.40
N ASP A 51 -1.28 1.19 -4.39
CA ASP A 51 -1.29 2.01 -5.59
C ASP A 51 0.12 2.18 -6.16
N SER A 52 1.12 2.36 -5.28
CA SER A 52 2.53 2.43 -5.67
C SER A 52 3.49 2.08 -4.54
N ILE A 53 4.70 1.66 -4.92
CA ILE A 53 5.83 1.46 -4.02
C ILE A 53 7.02 2.22 -4.61
N ASN A 54 7.60 3.13 -3.84
CA ASN A 54 8.82 3.84 -4.19
C ASN A 54 9.88 3.61 -3.11
N TYR A 55 11.15 3.77 -3.45
CA TYR A 55 12.24 3.74 -2.48
C TYR A 55 12.99 5.07 -2.50
N GLU A 56 12.84 5.84 -1.42
CA GLU A 56 13.30 7.22 -1.33
C GLU A 56 13.98 7.44 0.03
N ASN A 57 15.14 8.09 0.03
CA ASN A 57 15.86 8.45 1.26
C ASN A 57 16.09 7.27 2.24
N GLY A 58 16.24 6.05 1.72
CA GLY A 58 16.45 4.86 2.53
C GLY A 58 15.18 4.24 3.13
N MET A 59 14.00 4.65 2.66
CA MET A 59 12.71 4.12 3.10
C MET A 59 11.84 3.69 1.92
N TYR A 60 11.00 2.69 2.13
CA TYR A 60 9.90 2.40 1.21
C TYR A 60 8.74 3.36 1.47
N VAL A 61 8.28 4.02 0.43
CA VAL A 61 7.11 4.89 0.44
C VAL A 61 6.00 4.14 -0.30
N VAL A 62 4.99 3.70 0.45
CA VAL A 62 3.92 2.82 -0.04
C VAL A 62 2.59 3.55 0.01
N ASP A 63 2.07 3.91 -1.16
CA ASP A 63 0.76 4.54 -1.30
C ASP A 63 -0.31 3.46 -1.37
N THR A 64 -1.37 3.62 -0.58
CA THR A 64 -2.46 2.66 -0.49
C THR A 64 -3.83 3.32 -0.55
N SER A 65 -4.78 2.58 -1.10
CA SER A 65 -6.21 2.92 -1.15
C SER A 65 -7.02 1.82 -0.45
N PRO A 66 -7.33 1.97 0.86
CA PRO A 66 -8.13 0.98 1.58
C PRO A 66 -9.59 0.96 1.12
N VAL A 67 -10.21 -0.22 1.06
CA VAL A 67 -11.61 -0.41 0.69
C VAL A 67 -12.32 -1.34 1.70
N PRO A 68 -13.34 -0.89 2.45
CA PRO A 68 -13.83 0.49 2.51
C PRO A 68 -12.79 1.49 3.04
N HIS A 69 -13.06 2.78 2.87
CA HIS A 69 -12.20 3.84 3.41
C HIS A 69 -12.19 3.77 4.95
N VAL A 70 -11.01 3.94 5.54
CA VAL A 70 -10.76 3.86 7.00
C VAL A 70 -10.77 5.24 7.65
N GLY A 71 -11.73 6.06 7.24
CA GLY A 71 -11.73 7.51 7.50
C GLY A 71 -10.96 8.33 6.46
N TYR A 72 -10.01 7.70 5.74
CA TYR A 72 -9.23 8.33 4.67
C TYR A 72 -9.31 7.52 3.38
N GLU A 73 -9.33 8.22 2.24
CA GLU A 73 -9.35 7.57 0.92
C GLU A 73 -8.00 6.95 0.54
N LYS A 74 -6.90 7.57 1.01
CA LYS A 74 -5.54 7.08 0.78
C LYS A 74 -4.67 7.28 2.01
N ILE A 75 -3.79 6.32 2.21
CA ILE A 75 -2.77 6.34 3.24
C ILE A 75 -1.42 6.02 2.59
N ARG A 76 -0.41 6.81 2.94
CA ARG A 76 0.99 6.58 2.56
C ARG A 76 1.75 6.11 3.78
N PHE A 77 2.35 4.93 3.69
CA PHE A 77 3.24 4.41 4.73
C PHE A 77 4.70 4.65 4.37
N TYR A 78 5.48 5.14 5.32
CA TYR A 78 6.94 5.24 5.22
C TYR A 78 7.56 4.12 6.04
N MET A 79 8.29 3.21 5.40
CA MET A 79 8.75 1.96 6.01
C MET A 79 10.27 1.84 5.96
N ARG A 80 10.91 1.61 7.12
CA ARG A 80 12.35 1.34 7.27
C ARG A 80 12.72 -0.07 6.79
N ASN A 81 11.76 -1.00 6.87
CA ASN A 81 11.87 -2.37 6.38
C ASN A 81 10.46 -2.89 6.05
N THR A 82 10.34 -4.08 5.47
CA THR A 82 9.08 -4.61 4.93
C THR A 82 8.14 -5.24 5.97
N SER A 83 8.49 -5.22 7.26
CA SER A 83 7.67 -5.79 8.34
C SER A 83 6.64 -4.80 8.89
N VAL A 84 5.69 -5.29 9.67
CA VAL A 84 4.66 -4.47 10.34
C VAL A 84 5.29 -3.43 11.25
N ASP A 85 6.25 -3.83 12.08
CA ASP A 85 6.99 -2.91 12.97
C ASP A 85 7.99 -2.01 12.21
N GLY A 86 8.10 -2.19 10.89
CA GLY A 86 8.96 -1.43 10.01
C GLY A 86 8.41 -0.04 9.66
N VAL A 87 7.14 0.25 9.94
CA VAL A 87 6.51 1.54 9.66
C VAL A 87 7.08 2.61 10.58
N ALA A 88 7.62 3.68 10.00
CA ALA A 88 8.16 4.84 10.71
C ALA A 88 7.12 5.96 10.89
N SER A 89 6.27 6.14 9.88
CA SER A 89 5.23 7.16 9.87
C SER A 89 4.20 6.85 8.80
N ALA A 90 3.06 7.53 8.87
CA ALA A 90 2.07 7.53 7.81
C ALA A 90 1.50 8.92 7.57
N ASP A 91 1.14 9.18 6.32
CA ASP A 91 0.39 10.36 5.89
C ASP A 91 -0.98 9.92 5.36
N CYS A 92 -2.00 10.75 5.53
CA CYS A 92 -3.29 10.59 4.88
C CYS A 92 -3.45 11.62 3.74
N TRP A 93 -4.23 11.27 2.73
CA TRP A 93 -4.60 12.20 1.68
C TRP A 93 -5.91 12.91 2.03
N GLU A 94 -5.86 14.22 2.23
CA GLU A 94 -7.02 15.07 2.51
C GLU A 94 -6.90 16.40 1.76
N ASN A 95 -8.03 16.90 1.25
CA ASN A 95 -8.10 18.20 0.58
C ASN A 95 -7.11 18.40 -0.58
N GLY A 96 -6.68 17.31 -1.22
CA GLY A 96 -5.72 17.34 -2.33
C GLY A 96 -4.26 17.42 -1.92
N GLU A 97 -3.95 17.19 -0.64
CA GLU A 97 -2.60 17.23 -0.09
C GLU A 97 -2.34 16.03 0.83
N TRP A 98 -1.07 15.64 0.94
CA TRP A 98 -0.63 14.67 1.95
C TRP A 98 -0.44 15.40 3.28
N SER A 99 -1.07 14.89 4.33
CA SER A 99 -0.97 15.41 5.69
C SER A 99 -0.48 14.31 6.64
N GLY A 100 0.40 14.67 7.57
CA GLY A 100 0.94 13.72 8.54
C GLY A 100 -0.15 13.16 9.46
N LEU A 101 -0.26 11.84 9.52
CA LEU A 101 -1.22 11.15 10.37
C LEU A 101 -0.58 10.73 11.70
N PHE A 102 0.57 10.04 11.65
CA PHE A 102 1.34 9.66 12.84
C PHE A 102 2.82 9.43 12.53
N SER A 103 3.64 9.38 13.57
CA SER A 103 5.04 8.93 13.53
C SER A 103 5.38 8.03 14.74
N SER A 104 6.35 7.12 14.55
CA SER A 104 6.81 6.11 15.51
C SER A 104 8.28 6.24 15.86
#